data_AF-A0A434UPK0-F1
#
_entry.id   AF-A0A434UPK0-F1
#
_cell.length_a   1.000
_cell.length_b   1.000
_cell.length_c   1.000
_cell.angle_alpha   90.00
_cell.angle_beta   90.00
_cell.angle_gamma   90.00
#
_symmetry.space_group_name_H-M   'P 1'
#
loop_
_entity.id
_entity.type
_entity.pdbx_description
1 polymer ?
#
loop_
_entity_poly.entity_id
_entity_poly.type
_entity_poly.pdbx_seq_one_letter_code
_entity_poly.pdbx_strand_id
1 'polypeptide(L)'
;MGPATFRRSPARRRPAASGHRRRLSLRGEDCRVAADANLGDAAGGLSLADGTTLRTTAAFTSARNITLTSGTGMVQTDADRTLSGPIAGAGRLSKIGAGTLTLAGTNTYAGPTMVTAGELYVDGDNSASTGAVSVASGATLRGKA
;
A
#
# COMPACT_ATOMS: atom_id res chain seq x y z
N MET A 1 41.61 -2.66 -56.16
CA MET A 1 41.64 -2.26 -54.74
C MET A 1 40.63 -1.13 -54.57
N GLY A 2 39.41 -1.44 -54.14
CA GLY A 2 38.31 -0.47 -53.99
C GLY A 2 37.81 -0.46 -52.53
N PRO A 3 37.48 0.70 -51.94
CA PRO A 3 37.29 0.82 -50.50
C PRO A 3 35.94 0.26 -50.02
N ALA A 4 35.99 -0.52 -48.93
CA ALA A 4 34.81 -1.01 -48.21
C ALA A 4 34.08 0.15 -47.52
N THR A 5 32.79 0.32 -47.81
CA THR A 5 31.93 1.31 -47.13
C THR A 5 31.18 0.66 -45.97
N PHE A 6 31.64 0.94 -44.75
CA PHE A 6 31.01 0.50 -43.50
C PHE A 6 29.78 1.38 -43.21
N ARG A 7 28.57 0.89 -43.53
CA ARG A 7 27.33 1.56 -43.13
C ARG A 7 27.04 1.28 -41.65
N ARG A 8 27.22 2.30 -40.80
CA ARG A 8 26.88 2.27 -39.37
C ARG A 8 25.40 1.96 -39.17
N SER A 9 25.12 0.99 -38.31
CA SER A 9 23.78 0.57 -37.88
C SER A 9 22.95 1.76 -37.34
N PRO A 10 21.68 1.92 -37.73
CA PRO A 10 20.81 2.89 -37.08
C PRO A 10 20.51 2.44 -35.65
N ALA A 11 20.78 3.35 -34.70
CA ALA A 11 20.55 3.19 -33.28
C ALA A 11 19.10 2.78 -32.98
N ARG A 12 18.91 1.73 -32.18
CA ARG A 12 17.62 1.40 -31.57
C ARG A 12 17.20 2.61 -30.71
N ARG A 13 16.24 3.40 -31.20
CA ARG A 13 15.50 4.36 -30.36
C ARG A 13 14.81 3.54 -29.28
N ARG A 14 15.35 3.57 -28.06
CA ARG A 14 14.62 3.17 -26.85
C ARG A 14 13.40 4.09 -26.74
N PRO A 15 12.16 3.58 -26.77
CA PRO A 15 11.01 4.43 -26.49
C PRO A 15 11.14 4.94 -25.06
N ALA A 16 10.97 6.25 -24.89
CA ALA A 16 10.91 6.89 -23.59
C ALA A 16 9.86 6.20 -22.73
N ALA A 17 10.22 5.82 -21.51
CA ALA A 17 9.26 5.34 -20.52
C ALA A 17 8.26 6.47 -20.27
N SER A 18 7.08 6.35 -20.88
CA SER A 18 5.92 7.20 -20.63
C SER A 18 5.66 7.19 -19.13
N GLY A 19 5.83 8.35 -18.50
CA GLY A 19 5.61 8.57 -17.07
C GLY A 19 4.17 8.22 -16.70
N HIS A 20 3.95 6.98 -16.32
CA HIS A 20 2.72 6.56 -15.70
C HIS A 20 2.79 6.90 -14.22
N ARG A 21 2.35 8.13 -13.89
CA ARG A 21 1.74 8.45 -12.60
C ARG A 21 0.41 7.67 -12.43
N ARG A 22 0.39 6.39 -12.81
CA ARG A 22 -0.78 5.53 -12.66
C ARG A 22 -0.70 4.93 -11.28
N ARG A 23 -1.69 5.28 -10.47
CA ARG A 23 -2.02 4.62 -9.20
C ARG A 23 -2.01 3.10 -9.40
N LEU A 24 -1.21 2.38 -8.61
CA LEU A 24 -1.21 0.92 -8.64
C LEU A 24 -2.54 0.43 -8.06
N SER A 25 -3.34 -0.26 -8.87
CA SER A 25 -4.57 -0.91 -8.42
C SER A 25 -4.29 -2.40 -8.29
N LEU A 26 -4.23 -2.89 -7.07
CA LEU A 26 -4.32 -4.33 -6.82
C LEU A 26 -5.77 -4.75 -7.11
N ARG A 27 -5.99 -5.90 -7.74
CA ARG A 27 -7.33 -6.48 -7.98
C ARG A 27 -7.26 -7.96 -7.67
N GLY A 28 -7.85 -8.41 -6.56
CA GLY A 28 -7.97 -9.83 -6.21
C GLY A 28 -6.68 -10.65 -5.99
N GLU A 29 -5.50 -10.02 -6.02
CA GLU A 29 -4.19 -10.68 -5.92
C GLU A 29 -3.54 -10.40 -4.54
N ASP A 30 -2.75 -11.37 -4.05
CA ASP A 30 -1.80 -11.20 -2.93
C ASP A 30 -0.56 -10.46 -3.45
N CYS A 31 -0.44 -9.17 -3.12
CA CYS A 31 0.72 -8.37 -3.45
C CYS A 31 1.74 -8.45 -2.31
N ARG A 32 2.80 -9.23 -2.51
CA ARG A 32 3.90 -9.37 -1.56
C ARG A 32 4.98 -8.34 -1.83
N VAL A 33 5.31 -7.54 -0.82
CA VAL A 33 6.33 -6.50 -0.90
C VAL A 33 7.26 -6.52 0.31
N ALA A 34 8.55 -6.30 0.04
CA ALA A 34 9.59 -6.18 1.06
C ALA A 34 10.15 -4.76 1.16
N ALA A 35 9.84 -3.87 0.20
CA ALA A 35 10.21 -2.47 0.21
C ALA A 35 9.10 -1.58 -0.41
N ASP A 36 9.00 -0.31 0.00
CA ASP A 36 8.01 0.63 -0.57
C ASP A 36 8.17 0.78 -2.09
N ALA A 37 9.41 0.76 -2.60
CA ALA A 37 9.71 0.83 -4.02
C ALA A 37 9.10 -0.32 -4.83
N ASN A 38 8.74 -1.45 -4.22
CA ASN A 38 8.02 -2.54 -4.90
C ASN A 38 6.61 -2.12 -5.34
N LEU A 39 6.04 -1.07 -4.73
CA LEU A 39 4.73 -0.53 -5.07
C LEU A 39 4.77 0.52 -6.21
N GLY A 40 5.95 0.75 -6.79
CA GLY A 40 6.17 1.69 -7.90
C GLY A 40 6.67 3.05 -7.44
N ASP A 41 6.30 4.12 -8.14
CA ASP A 41 6.69 5.50 -7.82
C ASP A 41 6.15 5.91 -6.44
N ALA A 42 7.01 6.28 -5.49
CA ALA A 42 6.65 6.68 -4.12
C ALA A 42 5.66 7.85 -4.02
N ALA A 43 5.62 8.71 -5.04
CA ALA A 43 4.62 9.79 -5.14
C ALA A 43 3.24 9.29 -5.64
N GLY A 44 3.18 8.05 -6.14
CA GLY A 44 1.95 7.41 -6.60
C GLY A 44 1.11 6.84 -5.46
N GLY A 45 -0.21 7.02 -5.54
CA GLY A 45 -1.15 6.41 -4.60
C GLY A 45 -1.28 4.89 -4.78
N LEU A 46 -1.86 4.25 -3.76
CA LEU A 46 -2.16 2.81 -3.74
C LEU A 46 -3.66 2.57 -3.60
N SER A 47 -4.21 1.64 -4.39
CA SER A 47 -5.58 1.12 -4.23
C SER A 47 -5.60 -0.24 -3.61
N LEU A 48 -6.30 -0.35 -2.49
CA LEU A 48 -6.75 -1.61 -1.96
C LEU A 48 -8.21 -1.77 -2.34
N ALA A 49 -8.44 -2.61 -3.33
CA ALA A 49 -9.77 -2.95 -3.81
C ALA A 49 -10.33 -4.19 -3.10
N ASP A 50 -11.58 -4.50 -3.40
CA ASP A 50 -12.21 -5.75 -2.97
C ASP A 50 -11.33 -6.98 -3.23
N GLY A 51 -11.13 -7.79 -2.18
CA GLY A 51 -10.34 -9.02 -2.24
C GLY A 51 -8.83 -8.82 -2.39
N THR A 52 -8.32 -7.59 -2.26
CA THR A 52 -6.88 -7.34 -2.32
C THR A 52 -6.21 -7.59 -0.98
N THR A 53 -5.04 -8.24 -1.02
CA THR A 53 -4.16 -8.34 0.14
C THR A 53 -2.82 -7.68 -0.19
N LEU A 54 -2.47 -6.62 0.54
CA LEU A 54 -1.12 -6.11 0.59
C LEU A 54 -0.37 -6.87 1.69
N ARG A 55 0.52 -7.78 1.31
CA ARG A 55 1.35 -8.54 2.23
C ARG A 55 2.74 -7.95 2.31
N THR A 56 3.19 -7.77 3.55
CA THR A 56 4.37 -7.00 3.87
C THR A 56 5.36 -7.86 4.63
N THR A 57 6.46 -8.23 3.97
CA THR A 57 7.40 -9.26 4.45
C THR A 57 8.67 -8.70 5.11
N ALA A 58 8.85 -7.38 5.08
CA ALA A 58 9.94 -6.68 5.77
C ALA A 58 9.48 -5.28 6.20
N ALA A 59 10.12 -4.72 7.23
CA ALA A 59 9.72 -3.44 7.79
C ALA A 59 10.16 -2.25 6.91
N PHE A 60 9.22 -1.32 6.70
CA PHE A 60 9.42 -0.05 5.99
C PHE A 60 8.24 0.91 6.21
N THR A 61 8.46 2.19 5.94
CA THR A 61 7.42 3.22 5.96
C THR A 61 6.95 3.53 4.55
N SER A 62 5.64 3.71 4.36
CA SER A 62 5.05 4.21 3.12
C SER A 62 4.34 5.54 3.35
N ALA A 63 4.75 6.57 2.60
CA ALA A 63 4.10 7.89 2.60
C ALA A 63 2.98 8.00 1.56
N ARG A 64 2.63 6.90 0.89
CA ARG A 64 1.66 6.88 -0.20
C ARG A 64 0.26 7.15 0.32
N ASN A 65 -0.51 7.90 -0.46
CA ASN A 65 -1.95 8.01 -0.25
C ASN A 65 -2.59 6.65 -0.57
N ILE A 66 -3.30 6.09 0.39
CA ILE A 66 -4.03 4.83 0.22
C ILE A 66 -5.52 5.14 0.08
N THR A 67 -6.17 4.52 -0.89
CA THR A 67 -7.64 4.53 -0.96
C THR A 67 -8.16 3.11 -0.83
N LEU A 68 -8.98 2.89 0.19
CA LEU A 68 -9.80 1.71 0.36
C LEU A 68 -11.05 1.92 -0.51
N THR A 69 -11.18 1.15 -1.60
CA THR A 69 -12.37 1.27 -2.47
C THR A 69 -13.60 0.68 -1.79
N SER A 70 -14.69 0.36 -2.49
CA SER A 70 -15.72 -0.50 -1.89
C SER A 70 -15.12 -1.81 -1.35
N GLY A 71 -15.70 -2.28 -0.24
CA GLY A 71 -15.51 -3.57 0.44
C GLY A 71 -14.13 -3.85 1.07
N THR A 72 -13.47 -4.99 0.79
CA THR A 72 -12.55 -5.64 1.74
C THR A 72 -11.05 -5.53 1.36
N GLY A 73 -10.40 -4.43 1.76
CA GLY A 73 -8.96 -4.28 1.65
C GLY A 73 -8.22 -4.90 2.83
N MET A 74 -7.26 -5.79 2.57
CA MET A 74 -6.43 -6.40 3.62
C MET A 74 -5.00 -5.87 3.60
N VAL A 75 -4.47 -5.60 4.78
CA VAL A 75 -3.04 -5.34 5.02
C VAL A 75 -2.52 -6.45 5.93
N GLN A 76 -1.69 -7.32 5.37
CA GLN A 76 -1.02 -8.40 6.10
C GLN A 76 0.40 -7.98 6.47
N THR A 77 0.68 -7.88 7.77
CA THR A 77 2.00 -7.55 8.30
C THR A 77 2.71 -8.79 8.82
N ASP A 78 3.60 -9.38 8.02
CA ASP A 78 4.54 -10.39 8.50
C ASP A 78 5.74 -9.74 9.21
N ALA A 79 5.98 -8.45 8.91
CA ALA A 79 6.86 -7.55 9.63
C ALA A 79 6.16 -6.20 9.84
N ASP A 80 6.67 -5.39 10.76
CA ASP A 80 6.06 -4.10 11.12
C ASP A 80 5.97 -3.15 9.91
N ARG A 81 4.86 -2.41 9.83
CA ARG A 81 4.56 -1.53 8.71
C ARG A 81 4.05 -0.20 9.22
N THR A 82 4.66 0.89 8.76
CA THR A 82 4.12 2.24 9.00
C THR A 82 3.52 2.81 7.72
N LEU A 83 2.28 3.27 7.80
CA LEU A 83 1.60 4.03 6.76
C LEU A 83 1.49 5.48 7.25
N SER A 84 2.35 6.34 6.72
CA SER A 84 2.40 7.77 7.07
C SER A 84 1.61 8.66 6.11
N GLY A 85 1.24 8.13 4.94
CA GLY A 85 0.30 8.79 4.04
C GLY A 85 -1.16 8.67 4.53
N PRO A 86 -2.07 9.54 4.05
CA PRO A 86 -3.49 9.47 4.39
C PRO A 86 -4.15 8.20 3.83
N ILE A 87 -5.03 7.59 4.63
CA ILE A 87 -5.92 6.52 4.20
C ILE A 87 -7.35 7.06 4.10
N ALA A 88 -7.98 6.91 2.94
CA ALA A 88 -9.32 7.41 2.67
C ALA A 88 -10.19 6.36 1.93
N GLY A 89 -11.47 6.67 1.76
CA GLY A 89 -12.42 5.90 0.95
C GLY A 89 -13.48 5.17 1.77
N ALA A 90 -14.34 4.41 1.09
CA ALA A 90 -15.51 3.77 1.72
C ALA A 90 -15.22 2.33 2.22
N GLY A 91 -14.04 1.80 1.92
CA GLY A 91 -13.69 0.40 2.19
C GLY A 91 -13.30 0.10 3.61
N ARG A 92 -13.37 -1.18 3.94
CA ARG A 92 -12.87 -1.75 5.18
C ARG A 92 -11.35 -1.80 5.16
N LEU A 93 -10.75 -1.43 6.28
CA LEU A 93 -9.36 -1.76 6.61
C LEU A 93 -9.33 -3.07 7.41
N SER A 94 -8.77 -4.13 6.85
CA SER A 94 -8.54 -5.39 7.57
C SER A 94 -7.05 -5.58 7.86
N LYS A 95 -6.67 -5.46 9.13
CA LYS A 95 -5.32 -5.74 9.62
C LYS A 95 -5.19 -7.21 10.00
N ILE A 96 -4.32 -7.93 9.30
CA ILE A 96 -3.96 -9.33 9.57
C ILE A 96 -2.43 -9.48 9.70
N GLY A 97 -1.96 -10.69 10.01
CA GLY A 97 -0.54 -10.95 10.26
C GLY A 97 -0.07 -10.52 11.64
N ALA A 98 1.05 -11.08 12.10
CA ALA A 98 1.53 -10.96 13.48
C ALA A 98 2.18 -9.61 13.81
N GLY A 99 2.70 -8.89 12.80
CA GLY A 99 3.38 -7.61 13.00
C GLY A 99 2.44 -6.47 13.41
N THR A 100 3.04 -5.30 13.64
CA THR A 100 2.35 -4.05 13.94
C THR A 100 2.06 -3.28 12.65
N LEU A 101 0.83 -2.82 12.48
CA LEU A 101 0.48 -1.80 11.50
C LEU A 101 0.34 -0.46 12.21
N THR A 102 1.21 0.48 11.92
CA THR A 102 1.12 1.86 12.43
C THR A 102 0.44 2.76 11.41
N LEU A 103 -0.63 3.41 11.82
CA LEU A 103 -1.30 4.47 11.06
C LEU A 103 -0.82 5.82 11.59
N ALA A 104 0.06 6.50 10.85
CA ALA A 104 0.67 7.76 11.26
C ALA A 104 0.15 8.98 10.47
N GLY A 105 -0.61 8.75 9.39
CA GLY A 105 -1.23 9.81 8.60
C GLY A 105 -2.57 10.30 9.17
N THR A 106 -3.22 11.22 8.44
CA THR A 106 -4.62 11.64 8.67
C THR A 106 -5.55 10.73 7.88
N ASN A 107 -6.38 9.96 8.59
CA ASN A 107 -7.21 8.91 8.04
C ASN A 107 -8.69 9.30 8.08
N THR A 108 -9.36 9.18 6.92
CA THR A 108 -10.73 9.66 6.67
C THR A 108 -11.62 8.58 6.04
N TYR A 109 -11.23 7.31 6.13
CA TYR A 109 -12.01 6.23 5.55
C TYR A 109 -13.28 5.96 6.36
N ALA A 110 -14.38 5.71 5.66
CA ALA A 110 -15.71 5.54 6.25
C ALA A 110 -16.07 4.07 6.52
N GLY A 111 -15.35 3.13 5.91
CA GLY A 111 -15.57 1.71 6.12
C GLY A 111 -15.02 1.22 7.48
N PRO A 112 -15.44 0.04 7.94
CA PRO A 112 -15.04 -0.47 9.24
C PRO A 112 -13.54 -0.77 9.32
N THR A 113 -13.02 -0.88 10.54
CA THR A 113 -11.67 -1.39 10.80
C THR A 113 -11.78 -2.74 11.49
N MET A 114 -11.07 -3.75 11.00
CA MET A 114 -11.05 -5.08 11.58
C MET A 114 -9.61 -5.51 11.85
N VAL A 115 -9.27 -5.71 13.13
CA VAL A 115 -7.96 -6.18 13.57
C VAL A 115 -8.08 -7.65 13.94
N THR A 116 -7.57 -8.54 13.09
CA THR A 116 -7.72 -9.99 13.27
C THR A 116 -6.50 -10.63 13.92
N ALA A 117 -5.31 -10.05 13.77
CA ALA A 117 -4.07 -10.52 14.38
C ALA A 117 -3.04 -9.39 14.53
N GLY A 118 -2.09 -9.58 15.45
CA GLY A 118 -1.03 -8.62 15.74
C GLY A 118 -1.56 -7.33 16.35
N GLU A 119 -0.92 -6.22 16.03
CA GLU A 119 -1.27 -4.90 16.55
C GLU A 119 -1.67 -3.92 15.44
N LEU A 120 -2.72 -3.14 15.70
CA LEU A 120 -2.98 -1.87 15.02
C LEU A 120 -2.62 -0.74 15.98
N TYR A 121 -1.65 0.09 15.62
CA TYR A 121 -1.23 1.26 16.38
C TYR A 121 -1.64 2.53 15.65
N VAL A 122 -2.48 3.36 16.28
CA VAL A 122 -2.91 4.66 15.74
C VAL A 122 -2.02 5.76 16.34
N ASP A 123 -1.09 6.27 15.54
CA ASP A 123 -0.15 7.35 15.91
C ASP A 123 -0.44 8.68 15.20
N GLY A 124 -1.37 8.66 14.25
CA GLY A 124 -1.89 9.81 13.50
C GLY A 124 -3.31 10.21 13.90
N ASP A 125 -3.99 10.91 13.00
CA ASP A 125 -5.36 11.39 13.22
C ASP A 125 -6.37 10.45 12.53
N ASN A 126 -7.21 9.79 13.32
CA ASN A 126 -8.32 8.95 12.84
C ASN A 126 -9.70 9.53 13.22
N SER A 127 -9.80 10.77 13.68
CA SER A 127 -11.05 11.37 14.19
C SER A 127 -12.16 11.47 13.14
N ALA A 128 -11.80 11.57 11.86
CA ALA A 128 -12.72 11.61 10.73
C ALA A 128 -13.07 10.23 10.16
N SER A 129 -12.47 9.15 10.67
CA SER A 129 -12.83 7.79 10.30
C SER A 129 -14.07 7.36 11.06
N THR A 130 -15.15 7.02 10.35
CA THR A 130 -16.48 6.82 10.95
C THR A 130 -16.90 5.36 11.08
N GLY A 131 -16.14 4.43 10.49
CA GLY A 131 -16.47 3.02 10.52
C GLY A 131 -16.26 2.37 11.89
N ALA A 132 -17.09 1.37 12.20
CA ALA A 132 -16.95 0.59 13.43
C ALA A 132 -15.58 -0.12 13.49
N VAL A 133 -15.03 -0.24 14.70
CA VAL A 133 -13.77 -0.95 14.95
C VAL A 133 -14.07 -2.27 15.66
N SER A 134 -13.53 -3.37 15.12
CA SER A 134 -13.60 -4.69 15.73
C SER A 134 -12.20 -5.26 15.90
N VAL A 135 -11.93 -5.81 17.08
CA VAL A 135 -10.65 -6.44 17.44
C VAL A 135 -10.93 -7.88 17.84
N ALA A 136 -10.33 -8.84 17.14
CA ALA A 136 -10.46 -10.25 17.44
C ALA A 136 -9.72 -10.61 18.74
N SER A 137 -10.11 -11.74 19.35
CA SER A 137 -9.37 -12.28 20.50
C SER A 137 -7.89 -12.48 20.15
N GLY A 138 -7.00 -11.99 21.01
CA GLY A 138 -5.54 -12.07 20.82
C GLY A 138 -4.95 -11.00 19.90
N ALA A 139 -5.75 -10.13 19.27
CA ALA A 139 -5.27 -8.94 18.58
C ALA A 139 -5.28 -7.73 19.50
N THR A 140 -4.51 -6.69 19.15
CA THR A 140 -4.38 -5.47 19.95
C THR A 140 -4.68 -4.24 19.11
N LEU A 141 -5.43 -3.29 19.68
CA LEU A 141 -5.56 -1.92 19.20
C LEU A 141 -4.92 -0.99 20.24
N ARG A 142 -3.99 -0.14 19.80
CA ARG A 142 -3.34 0.88 20.65
C ARG A 142 -3.45 2.25 19.98
N GLY A 143 -3.44 3.29 20.80
CA GLY A 143 -3.36 4.68 20.36
C GLY A 143 -2.16 5.38 20.98
N LYS A 144 -1.74 6.48 20.36
CA LYS A 144 -0.83 7.44 21.00
C LYS A 144 -1.45 7.93 22.31
N ALA A 145 -0.65 7.95 23.38
CA ALA A 145 -1.07 8.42 24.70
C ALA A 145 -1.34 9.93 24.72
#